data_AF-A0A024UST7-F1
#
_entry.id   AF-A0A024UST7-F1
#
_cell.length_a   1.000
_cell.length_b   1.000
_cell.length_c   1.000
_cell.angle_alpha   90.00
_cell.angle_beta   90.00
_cell.angle_gamma   90.00
#
_symmetry.space_group_name_H-M   'P 1'
#
loop_
_entity.id
_entity.type
_entity.pdbx_description
1 polymer ?
#
loop_
_entity_poly.entity_id
_entity_poly.type
_entity_poly.pdbx_seq_one_letter_code
_entity_poly.pdbx_strand_id
1 'polypeptide(L)'
;MRCISCKKEGASKQCSRCGNASYCSRSCQVRHWHAGHKKICTSKPVVLIPPEDGLPPMYPGPPGWMHRAEYYIQTLGKLPFLPKLANKYEEYREREARTRYLRHFYKKQSYGLNGAISFADHVENFKLIGFDLNAKRPLSVTDSGMWSFVEITTTIGVPPLVLKSLRPTLPTLVTRCVVCRCDCTSECACGVAYCSRDCQRADLVRHKRHCEKVHAKYEFALVLTARYWQSFDTHERPSFDLN
;
A
#
# COMPACT_ATOMS: atom_id res chain seq x y z
N MET A 1 -18.20 4.79 16.01
CA MET A 1 -16.86 4.77 15.39
C MET A 1 -15.90 4.01 16.30
N ARG A 2 -14.99 3.22 15.72
CA ARG A 2 -14.01 2.39 16.47
C ARG A 2 -12.68 3.12 16.63
N CYS A 3 -12.07 3.05 17.81
CA CYS A 3 -10.77 3.66 18.05
C CYS A 3 -9.67 2.92 17.27
N ILE A 4 -8.87 3.64 16.48
CA ILE A 4 -7.83 3.01 15.65
C ILE A 4 -6.68 2.40 16.46
N SER A 5 -6.44 2.94 17.67
CA SER A 5 -5.34 2.54 18.55
C SER A 5 -5.69 1.33 19.42
N CYS A 6 -6.79 1.39 20.18
CA CYS A 6 -7.17 0.32 21.12
C CYS A 6 -8.32 -0.58 20.64
N LYS A 7 -8.87 -0.31 19.45
CA LYS A 7 -9.95 -1.08 18.84
C LYS A 7 -11.26 -1.16 19.66
N LYS A 8 -11.46 -0.31 20.66
CA LYS A 8 -12.75 -0.17 21.37
C LYS A 8 -13.73 0.68 20.56
N GLU A 9 -15.02 0.38 20.67
CA GLU A 9 -16.09 1.22 20.14
C GLU A 9 -16.24 2.53 20.94
N GLY A 10 -17.02 3.49 20.42
CA GLY A 10 -17.27 4.77 21.09
C GLY A 10 -16.16 5.81 20.94
N ALA A 11 -15.33 5.71 19.90
CA ALA A 11 -14.39 6.78 19.57
C ALA A 11 -15.14 8.04 19.11
N SER A 12 -14.97 9.15 19.82
CA SER A 12 -15.60 10.44 19.51
C SER A 12 -14.63 11.53 19.06
N LYS A 13 -13.32 11.31 19.24
CA LYS A 13 -12.28 12.30 18.89
C LYS A 13 -11.65 11.94 17.56
N GLN A 14 -11.37 12.93 16.72
CA GLN A 14 -10.64 12.73 15.46
C GLN A 14 -9.27 13.40 15.49
N CYS A 15 -8.36 12.97 14.61
CA CYS A 15 -7.10 13.68 14.41
C CYS A 15 -7.38 15.08 13.88
N SER A 16 -7.08 16.12 14.67
CA SER A 16 -7.32 17.51 14.31
C SER A 16 -6.60 17.97 13.04
N ARG A 17 -5.55 17.27 12.61
CA ARG A 17 -4.79 17.63 11.40
C ARG A 17 -5.30 16.99 10.12
N CYS A 18 -5.69 15.72 10.15
CA CYS A 18 -6.06 14.99 8.92
C CYS A 18 -7.49 14.47 8.89
N GLY A 19 -8.23 14.50 10.02
CA GLY A 19 -9.58 13.93 10.13
C GLY A 19 -9.67 12.41 10.03
N ASN A 20 -8.70 11.74 9.40
CA ASN A 20 -8.78 10.35 8.96
C ASN A 20 -8.60 9.27 10.03
N ALA A 21 -8.41 9.65 11.30
CA ALA A 21 -8.21 8.70 12.39
C ALA A 21 -9.03 9.07 13.62
N SER A 22 -9.75 8.08 14.17
CA SER A 22 -10.65 8.24 15.32
C SER A 22 -10.08 7.61 16.60
N TYR A 23 -10.28 8.27 17.74
CA TYR A 23 -9.72 7.93 19.04
C TYR A 23 -10.77 8.07 20.15
N CYS A 24 -10.72 7.19 21.15
CA CYS A 24 -11.49 7.37 22.39
C CYS A 24 -10.83 8.36 23.35
N SER A 25 -9.50 8.57 23.24
CA SER A 25 -8.73 9.41 24.16
C SER A 25 -7.50 10.03 23.52
N ARG A 26 -6.95 11.07 24.17
CA ARG A 26 -5.66 11.67 23.78
C ARG A 26 -4.51 10.67 23.89
N SER A 27 -4.52 9.81 24.91
CA SER A 27 -3.50 8.76 25.07
C SER A 27 -3.48 7.78 23.89
N CYS A 28 -4.65 7.38 23.39
CA CYS A 28 -4.76 6.55 22.18
C CYS A 28 -4.23 7.26 20.93
N GLN A 29 -4.48 8.56 20.80
CA GLN A 29 -3.94 9.37 19.72
C GLN A 29 -2.42 9.47 19.77
N VAL A 30 -1.82 9.77 20.94
CA VAL A 30 -0.37 9.83 21.12
C VAL A 30 0.28 8.48 20.79
N ARG A 31 -0.29 7.38 21.29
CA ARG A 31 0.21 6.04 20.97
C ARG A 31 0.19 5.77 19.46
N HIS A 32 -0.91 6.07 18.79
CA HIS A 32 -1.02 5.90 17.34
C HIS A 32 -0.07 6.83 16.57
N TRP A 33 0.13 8.06 17.06
CA TRP A 33 1.07 9.03 16.52
C TRP A 33 2.49 8.47 16.45
N HIS A 34 2.98 7.91 17.57
CA HIS A 34 4.30 7.27 17.64
C HIS A 34 4.37 5.93 16.91
N ALA A 35 3.26 5.20 16.79
CA ALA A 35 3.18 3.95 16.02
C ALA A 35 3.27 4.15 14.49
N GLY A 36 3.38 5.38 14.00
CA GLY A 36 3.62 5.68 12.59
C GLY A 36 2.65 6.70 11.99
N HIS A 37 1.54 7.02 12.66
CA HIS A 37 0.56 7.97 12.14
C HIS A 37 1.15 9.35 11.87
N LYS A 38 2.16 9.79 12.66
CA LYS A 38 2.89 11.05 12.41
C LYS A 38 3.28 11.18 10.94
N LYS A 39 3.91 10.14 10.38
CA LYS A 39 4.46 10.16 9.02
C LYS A 39 3.37 10.31 7.97
N ILE A 40 2.24 9.62 8.15
CA ILE A 40 1.09 9.68 7.23
C ILE A 40 0.40 11.04 7.36
N CYS A 41 0.26 11.53 8.58
CA CYS A 41 -0.41 12.79 8.85
C CYS A 41 0.41 14.00 8.37
N THR A 42 1.74 13.85 8.28
CA THR A 42 2.67 14.90 7.84
C THR A 42 3.14 14.76 6.40
N SER A 43 2.94 13.60 5.76
CA SER A 43 3.30 13.42 4.36
C SER A 43 2.52 14.38 3.49
N LYS A 44 3.13 14.85 2.40
CA LYS A 44 2.47 15.75 1.44
C LYS A 44 1.16 15.09 0.97
N PRO A 45 -0.03 15.62 1.33
CA PRO A 45 -1.25 15.19 0.70
C PRO A 45 -1.21 15.74 -0.71
N VAL A 46 -1.24 14.87 -1.72
CA VAL A 46 -1.45 15.34 -3.09
C VAL A 46 -2.93 15.24 -3.37
N VAL A 47 -3.48 16.30 -3.95
CA VAL A 47 -4.83 16.33 -4.50
C VAL A 47 -4.93 15.33 -5.66
N LEU A 48 -6.14 14.95 -6.06
CA LEU A 48 -6.32 14.22 -7.31
C LEU A 48 -5.67 15.01 -8.44
N ILE A 49 -4.69 14.42 -9.14
CA ILE A 49 -4.11 15.06 -10.32
C ILE A 49 -4.67 14.34 -11.56
N PRO A 50 -5.44 15.04 -12.42
CA PRO A 50 -6.05 14.43 -13.61
C PRO A 50 -4.99 13.97 -14.60
N PRO A 51 -5.26 12.96 -15.45
CA PRO A 51 -4.34 12.53 -16.51
C PRO A 51 -3.81 13.71 -17.34
N GLU A 52 -2.55 13.59 -17.77
CA GLU A 52 -1.93 14.50 -18.74
C GLU A 52 -1.49 13.68 -19.95
N ASP A 53 -1.26 14.31 -21.09
CA ASP A 53 -0.83 13.61 -22.31
C ASP A 53 0.39 12.73 -22.05
N GLY A 54 0.24 11.43 -22.27
CA GLY A 54 1.28 10.42 -22.05
C GLY A 54 1.52 10.02 -20.59
N LEU A 55 0.76 10.53 -19.61
CA LEU A 55 0.89 10.18 -18.19
C LEU A 55 -0.40 9.61 -17.59
N PRO A 56 -0.34 8.47 -16.86
CA PRO A 56 -1.49 7.93 -16.17
C PRO A 56 -1.93 8.83 -15.00
N PRO A 57 -3.20 8.73 -14.55
CA PRO A 57 -3.70 9.52 -13.42
C PRO A 57 -2.92 9.25 -12.13
N MET A 58 -2.82 10.28 -11.29
CA MET A 58 -2.28 10.18 -9.94
C MET A 58 -3.38 10.45 -8.90
N TYR A 59 -3.43 9.59 -7.90
CA TYR A 59 -4.42 9.64 -6.83
C TYR A 59 -3.78 10.08 -5.50
N PRO A 60 -4.56 10.71 -4.59
CA PRO A 60 -4.09 11.12 -3.26
C PRO A 60 -3.48 9.99 -2.42
N GLY A 61 -3.92 8.76 -2.69
CA GLY A 61 -3.33 7.53 -2.20
C GLY A 61 -4.16 6.31 -2.58
N PRO A 62 -3.96 5.17 -1.89
CA PRO A 62 -4.78 3.98 -2.07
C PRO A 62 -6.28 4.30 -1.91
N PRO A 63 -7.15 3.98 -2.89
CA PRO A 63 -8.59 4.17 -2.73
C PRO A 63 -9.17 3.39 -1.54
N GLY A 64 -10.11 4.00 -0.83
CA GLY A 64 -10.74 3.42 0.36
C GLY A 64 -11.55 2.14 0.10
N TRP A 65 -11.96 1.90 -1.15
CA TRP A 65 -12.66 0.67 -1.51
C TRP A 65 -11.76 -0.58 -1.40
N MET A 66 -10.43 -0.48 -1.46
CA MET A 66 -9.50 -1.63 -1.41
C MET A 66 -9.55 -2.46 -0.11
N HIS A 67 -10.29 -2.02 0.90
CA HIS A 67 -10.49 -2.78 2.14
C HIS A 67 -11.96 -3.15 2.36
N ARG A 68 -12.83 -2.75 1.42
CA ARG A 68 -14.29 -2.85 1.47
C ARG A 68 -14.86 -3.01 0.06
N ALA A 69 -14.17 -3.76 -0.81
CA ALA A 69 -14.49 -3.78 -2.23
C ALA A 69 -15.92 -4.24 -2.48
N GLU A 70 -16.35 -5.29 -1.78
CA GLU A 70 -17.70 -5.83 -1.90
C GLU A 70 -18.77 -4.76 -1.59
N TYR A 71 -18.62 -4.05 -0.47
CA TYR A 71 -19.53 -2.97 -0.08
C TYR A 71 -19.54 -1.86 -1.14
N TYR A 72 -18.37 -1.40 -1.58
CA TYR A 72 -18.29 -0.32 -2.58
C TYR A 72 -18.89 -0.75 -3.93
N ILE A 73 -18.65 -1.98 -4.36
CA ILE A 73 -19.26 -2.52 -5.58
C ILE A 73 -20.77 -2.57 -5.45
N GLN A 74 -21.31 -2.99 -4.31
CA GLN A 74 -22.75 -2.98 -4.06
C GLN A 74 -23.36 -1.57 -4.18
N THR A 75 -22.66 -0.53 -3.72
CA THR A 75 -23.11 0.87 -3.88
C THR A 75 -23.18 1.34 -5.34
N LEU A 76 -22.47 0.68 -6.26
CA LEU A 76 -22.49 0.99 -7.69
C LEU A 76 -23.59 0.22 -8.46
N GLY A 77 -24.41 -0.57 -7.75
CA GLY A 77 -25.38 -1.50 -8.34
C GLY A 77 -24.91 -2.95 -8.27
N LYS A 78 -25.85 -3.91 -8.39
CA LYS A 78 -25.54 -5.35 -8.35
C LYS A 78 -24.71 -5.74 -9.58
N LEU A 79 -23.40 -5.80 -9.42
CA LEU A 79 -22.46 -6.19 -10.46
C LEU A 79 -21.87 -7.57 -10.13
N PRO A 80 -22.40 -8.66 -10.71
CA PRO A 80 -21.88 -10.01 -10.45
C PRO A 80 -20.41 -10.11 -10.91
N PHE A 81 -19.63 -11.00 -10.28
CA PHE A 81 -18.21 -11.29 -10.57
C PHE A 81 -17.17 -10.20 -10.20
N LEU A 82 -17.57 -8.94 -10.08
CA LEU A 82 -16.67 -7.85 -9.71
C LEU A 82 -15.98 -8.02 -8.35
N PRO A 83 -16.62 -8.56 -7.28
CA PRO A 83 -15.94 -8.80 -6.01
C PRO A 83 -14.73 -9.74 -6.13
N LYS A 84 -14.83 -10.80 -6.95
CA LYS A 84 -13.73 -11.75 -7.16
C LYS A 84 -12.54 -11.08 -7.88
N LEU A 85 -12.81 -10.21 -8.84
CA LEU A 85 -11.76 -9.44 -9.53
C LEU A 85 -11.11 -8.40 -8.61
N ALA A 86 -11.90 -7.73 -7.77
CA ALA A 86 -11.40 -6.81 -6.75
C ALA A 86 -10.46 -7.53 -5.77
N ASN A 87 -10.85 -8.70 -5.28
CA ASN A 87 -10.01 -9.50 -4.37
C ASN A 87 -8.65 -9.85 -4.99
N LYS A 88 -8.59 -10.16 -6.30
CA LYS A 88 -7.30 -10.41 -6.98
C LYS A 88 -6.41 -9.16 -6.98
N TYR A 89 -6.99 -7.98 -7.15
CA TYR A 89 -6.25 -6.72 -7.09
C TYR A 89 -5.83 -6.36 -5.66
N GLU A 90 -6.70 -6.56 -4.67
CA GLU A 90 -6.36 -6.38 -3.26
C GLU A 90 -5.18 -7.27 -2.84
N GLU A 91 -5.19 -8.56 -3.19
CA GLU A 91 -4.08 -9.48 -2.91
C GLU A 91 -2.78 -9.05 -3.59
N TYR A 92 -2.85 -8.55 -4.83
CA TYR A 92 -1.70 -7.97 -5.52
C TYR A 92 -1.13 -6.76 -4.78
N ARG A 93 -2.00 -5.80 -4.41
CA ARG A 93 -1.62 -4.57 -3.70
C ARG A 93 -1.08 -4.87 -2.30
N GLU A 94 -1.66 -5.84 -1.60
CA GLU A 94 -1.18 -6.31 -0.31
C GLU A 94 0.20 -6.95 -0.43
N ARG A 95 0.41 -7.82 -1.42
CA ARG A 95 1.74 -8.41 -1.69
C ARG A 95 2.78 -7.32 -1.93
N GLU A 96 2.50 -6.32 -2.76
CA GLU A 96 3.44 -5.21 -3.01
C GLU A 96 3.76 -4.43 -1.73
N ALA A 97 2.74 -4.13 -0.90
CA ALA A 97 2.93 -3.47 0.38
C ALA A 97 3.81 -4.28 1.34
N ARG A 98 3.54 -5.58 1.46
CA ARG A 98 4.33 -6.50 2.30
C ARG A 98 5.76 -6.67 1.79
N THR A 99 5.98 -6.75 0.48
CA THR A 99 7.33 -6.80 -0.11
C THR A 99 8.13 -5.55 0.25
N ARG A 100 7.52 -4.36 0.14
CA ARG A 100 8.15 -3.10 0.57
C ARG A 100 8.47 -3.12 2.06
N TYR A 101 7.53 -3.61 2.88
CA TYR A 101 7.72 -3.71 4.32
C TYR A 101 8.84 -4.71 4.69
N LEU A 102 8.90 -5.86 4.04
CA LEU A 102 9.96 -6.85 4.23
C LEU A 102 11.34 -6.23 3.98
N ARG A 103 11.48 -5.53 2.86
CA ARG A 103 12.72 -4.82 2.53
C ARG A 103 13.05 -3.71 3.54
N HIS A 104 12.04 -3.07 4.13
CA HIS A 104 12.19 -2.08 5.20
C HIS A 104 12.65 -2.73 6.51
N PHE A 105 12.04 -3.88 6.87
CA PHE A 105 12.37 -4.67 8.04
C PHE A 105 13.85 -5.09 8.02
N TYR A 106 14.33 -5.71 6.93
CA TYR A 106 15.74 -6.12 6.83
C TYR A 106 16.72 -4.95 6.91
N LYS A 107 16.38 -3.80 6.30
CA LYS A 107 17.18 -2.56 6.42
C LYS A 107 17.37 -2.07 7.87
N LYS A 108 16.51 -2.49 8.79
CA LYS A 108 16.54 -2.10 10.21
C LYS A 108 17.26 -3.11 11.09
N GLN A 109 17.56 -4.30 10.57
CA GLN A 109 18.32 -5.31 11.31
C GLN A 109 19.81 -5.00 11.26
N SER A 110 20.56 -5.51 12.25
CA SER A 110 22.01 -5.33 12.33
C SER A 110 22.75 -5.88 11.10
N TYR A 111 22.27 -7.00 10.55
CA TYR A 111 22.81 -7.62 9.33
C TYR A 111 22.37 -6.92 8.03
N GLY A 112 21.38 -6.03 8.08
CA GLY A 112 20.95 -5.27 6.91
C GLY A 112 20.43 -6.15 5.76
N LEU A 113 20.74 -5.76 4.51
CA LEU A 113 20.32 -6.49 3.30
C LEU A 113 21.33 -7.52 2.81
N ASN A 114 22.61 -7.30 3.12
CA ASN A 114 23.73 -8.07 2.58
C ASN A 114 24.39 -8.98 3.62
N GLY A 115 24.12 -8.77 4.92
CA GLY A 115 24.61 -9.65 5.97
C GLY A 115 23.92 -11.02 5.87
N ALA A 116 24.73 -12.06 5.98
CA ALA A 116 24.27 -13.43 5.91
C ALA A 116 23.75 -13.93 7.26
N ILE A 117 22.59 -14.56 7.25
CA ILE A 117 21.99 -15.29 8.39
C ILE A 117 21.53 -16.66 7.93
N SER A 118 21.13 -17.53 8.87
CA SER A 118 20.67 -18.86 8.51
C SER A 118 19.37 -18.79 7.69
N PHE A 119 19.13 -19.78 6.83
CA PHE A 119 17.87 -19.87 6.09
C PHE A 119 16.68 -20.01 7.04
N ALA A 120 16.84 -20.70 8.18
CA ALA A 120 15.82 -20.78 9.21
C ALA A 120 15.44 -19.38 9.76
N ASP A 121 16.42 -18.53 10.04
CA ASP A 121 16.15 -17.15 10.49
C ASP A 121 15.44 -16.34 9.41
N HIS A 122 15.78 -16.56 8.14
CA HIS A 122 15.04 -15.97 7.03
C HIS A 122 13.58 -16.42 6.98
N VAL A 123 13.31 -17.72 7.17
CA VAL A 123 11.93 -18.24 7.21
C VAL A 123 11.11 -17.52 8.28
N GLU A 124 11.65 -17.40 9.50
CA GLU A 124 10.96 -16.71 10.59
C GLU A 124 10.76 -15.22 10.28
N ASN A 125 11.79 -14.54 9.77
CA ASN A 125 11.69 -13.14 9.36
C ASN A 125 10.63 -12.89 8.27
N PHE A 126 10.54 -13.78 7.27
CA PHE A 126 9.52 -13.68 6.22
C PHE A 126 8.11 -13.93 6.78
N LYS A 127 7.98 -14.91 7.68
CA LYS A 127 6.72 -15.25 8.36
C LYS A 127 6.20 -14.08 9.21
N LEU A 128 7.08 -13.35 9.91
CA LEU A 128 6.73 -12.13 10.64
C LEU A 128 6.10 -11.04 9.74
N ILE A 129 6.39 -11.06 8.45
CA ILE A 129 5.82 -10.12 7.47
C ILE A 129 4.64 -10.74 6.68
N GLY A 130 4.32 -12.01 6.94
CA GLY A 130 3.21 -12.74 6.31
C GLY A 130 3.57 -13.45 5.00
N PHE A 131 4.85 -13.76 4.80
CA PHE A 131 5.32 -14.56 3.68
C PHE A 131 5.65 -16.00 4.11
N ASP A 132 5.39 -16.96 3.22
CA ASP A 132 5.80 -18.35 3.39
C ASP A 132 7.01 -18.65 2.48
N LEU A 133 8.21 -18.45 3.03
CA LEU A 133 9.45 -18.71 2.30
C LEU A 133 9.64 -20.21 1.99
N ASN A 134 9.13 -21.10 2.86
CA ASN A 134 9.29 -22.54 2.69
C ASN A 134 8.54 -23.09 1.48
N ALA A 135 7.40 -22.49 1.14
CA ALA A 135 6.65 -22.86 -0.07
C ALA A 135 7.46 -22.74 -1.38
N LYS A 136 8.62 -22.06 -1.37
CA LYS A 136 9.54 -21.97 -2.51
C LYS A 136 10.97 -22.44 -2.20
N ARG A 137 11.19 -23.15 -1.08
CA ARG A 137 12.53 -23.62 -0.70
C ARG A 137 13.07 -24.60 -1.77
N PRO A 138 14.23 -24.33 -2.40
CA PRO A 138 14.89 -25.31 -3.27
C PRO A 138 15.37 -26.52 -2.45
N LEU A 139 15.39 -27.71 -3.05
CA LEU A 139 15.75 -28.96 -2.37
C LEU A 139 17.18 -28.96 -1.80
N SER A 140 18.10 -28.21 -2.39
CA SER A 140 19.49 -28.10 -1.95
C SER A 140 19.69 -27.14 -0.77
N VAL A 141 18.66 -26.39 -0.36
CA VAL A 141 18.77 -25.37 0.69
C VAL A 141 18.42 -25.97 2.05
N THR A 142 19.42 -25.99 2.93
CA THR A 142 19.28 -26.43 4.32
C THR A 142 18.98 -25.26 5.25
N ASP A 143 18.42 -25.55 6.43
CA ASP A 143 18.11 -24.53 7.45
C ASP A 143 19.34 -23.77 7.95
N SER A 144 20.49 -24.45 8.02
CA SER A 144 21.77 -23.88 8.45
C SER A 144 22.51 -23.14 7.33
N GLY A 145 22.04 -23.21 6.09
CA GLY A 145 22.63 -22.49 4.96
C GLY A 145 22.62 -20.98 5.22
N MET A 146 23.76 -20.32 4.98
CA MET A 146 23.90 -18.89 5.21
C MET A 146 23.55 -18.12 3.93
N TRP A 147 22.61 -17.20 4.05
CA TRP A 147 22.11 -16.40 2.93
C TRP A 147 21.96 -14.95 3.36
N SER A 148 22.12 -14.03 2.41
CA SER A 148 21.68 -12.66 2.55
C SER A 148 20.25 -12.48 2.01
N PHE A 149 19.60 -11.39 2.42
CA PHE A 149 18.29 -11.03 1.86
C PHE A 149 18.34 -10.82 0.34
N VAL A 150 19.43 -10.23 -0.17
CA VAL A 150 19.62 -10.01 -1.61
C VAL A 150 19.70 -11.33 -2.36
N GLU A 151 20.45 -12.31 -1.85
CA GLU A 151 20.55 -13.64 -2.47
C GLU A 151 19.21 -14.37 -2.44
N ILE A 152 18.48 -14.36 -1.32
CA ILE A 152 17.13 -14.98 -1.26
C ILE A 152 16.20 -14.34 -2.29
N THR A 153 16.12 -13.01 -2.33
CA THR A 153 15.19 -12.32 -3.24
C THR A 153 15.60 -12.43 -4.71
N THR A 154 16.87 -12.68 -5.01
CA THR A 154 17.35 -12.88 -6.37
C THR A 154 17.15 -14.32 -6.83
N THR A 155 17.46 -15.30 -5.97
CA THR A 155 17.46 -16.73 -6.32
C THR A 155 16.08 -17.38 -6.15
N ILE A 156 15.38 -17.09 -5.05
CA ILE A 156 14.07 -17.68 -4.72
C ILE A 156 12.92 -16.73 -5.15
N GLY A 157 13.21 -15.43 -5.20
CA GLY A 157 12.22 -14.41 -5.51
C GLY A 157 11.32 -14.09 -4.32
N VAL A 158 10.20 -13.42 -4.59
CA VAL A 158 9.19 -13.13 -3.55
C VAL A 158 8.29 -14.35 -3.35
N PRO A 159 8.29 -14.98 -2.16
CA PRO A 159 7.45 -16.13 -1.86
C PRO A 159 5.94 -15.80 -1.84
N PRO A 160 5.06 -16.82 -1.78
CA PRO A 160 3.64 -16.60 -1.52
C PRO A 160 3.37 -15.96 -0.16
N LEU A 161 2.23 -15.28 -0.05
CA LEU A 161 1.72 -14.84 1.24
C LEU A 161 1.10 -16.04 1.96
N VAL A 162 1.21 -16.06 3.30
CA VAL A 162 0.42 -16.99 4.13
C VAL A 162 -1.08 -16.70 3.96
N LEU A 163 -1.92 -17.64 4.41
CA LEU A 163 -3.37 -17.49 4.42
C LEU A 163 -3.78 -16.17 5.08
N LYS A 164 -4.74 -15.46 4.47
CA LYS A 164 -5.19 -14.12 4.91
C LYS A 164 -5.54 -14.04 6.39
N SER A 165 -6.18 -15.09 6.93
CA SER A 165 -6.54 -15.21 8.35
C SER A 165 -5.33 -15.30 9.30
N LEU A 166 -4.18 -15.77 8.81
CA LEU A 166 -2.95 -15.93 9.58
C LEU A 166 -1.97 -14.77 9.38
N ARG A 167 -2.29 -13.81 8.51
CA ARG A 167 -1.37 -12.72 8.18
C ARG A 167 -1.25 -11.75 9.37
N PRO A 168 -0.01 -11.40 9.78
CA PRO A 168 0.18 -10.42 10.83
C PRO A 168 -0.26 -9.03 10.35
N THR A 169 -0.78 -8.25 11.29
CA THR A 169 -1.04 -6.82 11.08
C THR A 169 0.29 -6.08 11.07
N LEU A 170 0.57 -5.33 10.00
CA LEU A 170 1.79 -4.56 9.88
C LEU A 170 1.55 -3.08 10.28
N PRO A 171 2.51 -2.44 10.94
CA PRO A 171 2.54 -0.99 11.06
C PRO A 171 2.44 -0.32 9.69
N THR A 172 1.79 0.84 9.65
CA THR A 172 1.71 1.57 8.39
C THR A 172 3.09 2.09 7.99
N LEU A 173 3.54 1.66 6.82
CA LEU A 173 4.74 2.18 6.20
C LEU A 173 4.35 3.24 5.17
N VAL A 174 4.72 4.50 5.43
CA VAL A 174 4.54 5.57 4.45
C VAL A 174 5.43 5.29 3.26
N THR A 175 4.81 5.28 2.08
CA THR A 175 5.50 5.11 0.81
C THR A 175 6.41 6.30 0.53
N ARG A 176 7.49 6.03 -0.18
CA ARG A 176 8.40 7.07 -0.65
C ARG A 176 8.29 7.20 -2.15
N CYS A 177 8.31 8.43 -2.64
CA CYS A 177 8.42 8.72 -4.06
C CYS A 177 9.60 7.92 -4.66
N VAL A 178 9.37 7.23 -5.77
CA VAL A 178 10.42 6.41 -6.40
C VAL A 178 11.57 7.23 -6.96
N VAL A 179 11.33 8.52 -7.23
CA VAL A 179 12.34 9.48 -7.74
C VAL A 179 13.03 10.24 -6.61
N CYS A 180 12.35 11.20 -5.98
CA CYS A 180 12.98 12.09 -5.00
C CYS A 180 13.07 11.54 -3.57
N ARG A 181 12.48 10.35 -3.32
CA ARG A 181 12.51 9.64 -2.02
C ARG A 181 11.81 10.32 -0.85
N CYS A 182 11.11 11.43 -1.06
CA CYS A 182 10.30 12.04 -0.01
C CYS A 182 9.13 11.12 0.40
N ASP A 183 8.72 11.22 1.66
CA ASP A 183 7.55 10.50 2.17
C ASP A 183 6.26 11.14 1.60
N CYS A 184 5.47 10.36 0.84
CA CYS A 184 4.23 10.79 0.19
C CYS A 184 3.19 9.67 0.16
N THR A 185 1.91 10.02 0.14
CA THR A 185 0.81 9.04 0.05
C THR A 185 0.39 8.75 -1.37
N SER A 186 0.75 9.61 -2.30
CA SER A 186 0.16 9.65 -3.63
C SER A 186 0.75 8.61 -4.56
N GLU A 187 -0.12 8.09 -5.41
CA GLU A 187 0.20 6.97 -6.27
C GLU A 187 -0.33 7.16 -7.69
N CYS A 188 0.46 6.72 -8.66
CA CYS A 188 -0.05 6.40 -9.98
C CYS A 188 -1.19 5.38 -9.87
N ALA A 189 -2.09 5.33 -10.85
CA ALA A 189 -3.17 4.35 -10.92
C ALA A 189 -2.74 2.89 -10.72
N CYS A 190 -1.51 2.53 -11.11
CA CYS A 190 -0.97 1.19 -10.88
C CYS A 190 -0.45 0.93 -9.44
N GLY A 191 -0.39 1.95 -8.58
CA GLY A 191 0.04 1.86 -7.17
C GLY A 191 1.50 2.26 -6.89
N VAL A 192 2.24 2.76 -7.90
CA VAL A 192 3.60 3.29 -7.72
C VAL A 192 3.55 4.72 -7.18
N ALA A 193 4.39 5.02 -6.18
CA ALA A 193 4.35 6.30 -5.47
C ALA A 193 5.15 7.40 -6.17
N TYR A 194 4.49 8.54 -6.41
CA TYR A 194 5.09 9.77 -6.91
C TYR A 194 4.56 10.95 -6.09
N CYS A 195 5.43 11.90 -5.74
CA CYS A 195 4.99 13.09 -5.00
C CYS A 195 4.58 14.27 -5.89
N SER A 196 4.86 14.20 -7.18
CA SER A 196 4.54 15.23 -8.17
C SER A 196 4.54 14.66 -9.59
N ARG A 197 3.96 15.42 -10.54
CA ARG A 197 4.02 15.12 -11.97
C ARG A 197 5.44 15.11 -12.51
N ASP A 198 6.30 16.00 -12.04
CA ASP A 198 7.71 16.02 -12.45
C ASP A 198 8.43 14.72 -12.06
N CYS A 199 8.16 14.21 -10.85
CA CYS A 199 8.68 12.91 -10.44
C CYS A 199 8.12 11.76 -11.29
N GLN A 200 6.85 11.83 -11.70
CA GLN A 200 6.27 10.80 -12.56
C GLN A 200 6.87 10.85 -13.97
N ARG A 201 7.02 12.04 -14.57
CA ARG A 201 7.68 12.24 -15.88
C ARG A 201 9.11 11.74 -15.87
N ALA A 202 9.87 12.07 -14.82
CA ALA A 202 11.25 11.64 -14.65
C ALA A 202 11.43 10.11 -14.59
N ASP A 203 10.39 9.37 -14.23
CA ASP A 203 10.41 7.90 -14.16
C ASP A 203 9.66 7.21 -15.31
N LEU A 204 9.00 7.97 -16.19
CA LEU A 204 8.04 7.44 -17.17
C LEU A 204 8.65 6.31 -18.01
N VAL A 205 9.88 6.46 -18.49
CA VAL A 205 10.57 5.47 -19.33
C VAL A 205 10.72 4.12 -18.62
N ARG A 206 11.10 4.13 -17.33
CA ARG A 206 11.27 2.90 -16.54
C ARG A 206 9.92 2.35 -16.06
N HIS A 207 8.98 3.24 -15.80
CA HIS A 207 7.67 2.92 -15.25
C HIS A 207 6.70 2.31 -16.27
N LYS A 208 6.74 2.79 -17.53
CA LYS A 208 5.74 2.54 -18.57
C LYS A 208 5.36 1.06 -18.69
N ARG A 209 6.35 0.19 -18.90
CA ARG A 209 6.13 -1.27 -19.07
C ARG A 209 5.46 -1.91 -17.85
N HIS A 210 5.79 -1.46 -16.64
CA HIS A 210 5.14 -1.96 -15.42
C HIS A 210 3.69 -1.47 -15.36
N CYS A 211 3.47 -0.16 -15.60
CA CYS A 211 2.15 0.44 -15.56
C CYS A 211 1.19 -0.24 -16.54
N GLU A 212 1.61 -0.43 -17.79
CA GLU A 212 0.81 -1.10 -18.83
C GLU A 212 0.44 -2.53 -18.44
N LYS A 213 1.37 -3.30 -17.85
CA LYS A 213 1.08 -4.66 -17.36
C LYS A 213 0.05 -4.67 -16.25
N VAL A 214 0.13 -3.74 -15.30
CA VAL A 214 -0.85 -3.63 -14.21
C VAL A 214 -2.22 -3.22 -14.77
N HIS A 215 -2.25 -2.27 -15.71
CA HIS A 215 -3.47 -1.82 -16.36
C HIS A 215 -4.15 -2.94 -17.14
N ALA A 216 -3.40 -3.66 -17.98
CA ALA A 216 -3.94 -4.78 -18.74
C ALA A 216 -4.46 -5.91 -17.84
N LYS A 217 -3.82 -6.15 -16.69
CA LYS A 217 -4.21 -7.23 -15.78
C LYS A 217 -5.37 -6.87 -14.86
N TYR A 218 -5.52 -5.59 -14.49
CA TYR A 218 -6.45 -5.15 -13.45
C TYR A 218 -7.29 -3.93 -13.87
N GLU A 219 -7.62 -3.82 -15.16
CA GLU A 219 -8.40 -2.73 -15.74
C GLU A 219 -9.66 -2.40 -14.90
N PHE A 220 -10.42 -3.42 -14.51
CA PHE A 220 -11.59 -3.25 -13.65
C PHE A 220 -11.30 -2.48 -12.35
N ALA A 221 -10.21 -2.80 -11.64
CA ALA A 221 -9.86 -2.12 -10.41
C ALA A 221 -9.46 -0.66 -10.64
N LEU A 222 -8.90 -0.36 -11.82
CA LEU A 222 -8.58 1.02 -12.19
C LEU A 222 -9.85 1.83 -12.45
N VAL A 223 -10.86 1.23 -13.09
CA VAL A 223 -12.19 1.86 -13.25
C VAL A 223 -12.82 2.14 -11.89
N LEU A 224 -12.79 1.18 -10.96
CA LEU A 224 -13.28 1.41 -9.59
C LEU A 224 -12.54 2.53 -8.88
N THR A 225 -11.22 2.58 -9.03
CA THR A 225 -10.37 3.62 -8.44
C THR A 225 -10.71 4.99 -9.00
N ALA A 226 -10.87 5.12 -10.31
CA ALA A 226 -11.27 6.36 -10.95
C ALA A 226 -12.63 6.84 -10.43
N ARG A 227 -13.65 5.96 -10.42
CA ARG A 227 -14.99 6.28 -9.89
C ARG A 227 -14.95 6.69 -8.42
N TYR A 228 -14.14 6.01 -7.62
CA TYR A 228 -14.00 6.31 -6.19
C TYR A 228 -13.52 7.75 -6.00
N TRP A 229 -12.45 8.14 -6.69
CA TRP A 229 -11.91 9.50 -6.54
C TRP A 229 -12.79 10.56 -7.19
N GLN A 230 -13.47 10.27 -8.30
CA GLN A 230 -14.45 11.17 -8.92
C GLN A 230 -15.62 11.50 -7.99
N SER A 231 -16.05 10.57 -7.13
CA SER A 231 -17.13 10.83 -6.16
C SER A 231 -16.81 11.96 -5.16
N PHE A 232 -15.52 12.22 -4.90
CA PHE A 232 -15.08 13.30 -4.01
C PHE A 232 -14.94 14.66 -4.73
N ASP A 233 -14.80 14.66 -6.06
CA ASP A 233 -14.67 15.89 -6.87
C ASP A 233 -16.03 16.62 -7.01
N THR A 234 -17.14 15.89 -6.86
CA THR A 234 -18.50 16.46 -6.98
C THR A 234 -18.95 17.33 -5.79
N HIS A 235 -18.18 17.40 -4.71
CA HIS A 235 -18.53 18.18 -3.52
C HIS A 235 -17.88 19.58 -3.45
N GLU A 236 -17.06 19.99 -4.41
CA GLU A 236 -16.46 21.34 -4.45
C GLU A 236 -16.37 21.90 -5.88
N ARG A 237 -17.49 22.35 -6.43
CA ARG A 237 -17.47 23.53 -7.32
C ARG A 237 -18.58 24.47 -6.86
N PRO A 238 -18.26 25.60 -6.20
CA PRO A 238 -19.16 26.74 -6.23
C PRO A 238 -19.39 27.07 -7.71
N SER A 239 -20.64 27.05 -8.16
CA SER A 239 -21.01 27.66 -9.43
C SER A 239 -20.67 29.14 -9.31
N PHE A 240 -19.60 29.57 -9.97
CA PHE A 240 -19.49 30.97 -10.33
C PHE A 240 -20.42 31.14 -11.53
N ASP A 241 -21.69 31.39 -11.23
CA ASP A 241 -22.60 31.98 -12.20
C ASP A 241 -22.03 33.36 -12.54
N LEU A 242 -21.53 33.48 -13.77
CA LEU A 242 -21.27 34.77 -14.39
C LEU A 242 -22.62 35.43 -14.65
N ASN A 243 -22.95 36.43 -13.85
CA ASN A 243 -23.80 37.56 -14.23
C ASN A 243 -22.96 38.83 -14.13
#